data_AF-E2AR90-F1
#
_entry.id   AF-E2AR90-F1
#
_cell.length_a   1.000
_cell.length_b   1.000
_cell.length_c   1.000
_cell.angle_alpha   90.00
_cell.angle_beta   90.00
_cell.angle_gamma   90.00
#
_symmetry.space_group_name_H-M   'P 1'
#
loop_
_entity.id
_entity.type
_entity.pdbx_description
1 polymer ?
#
loop_
_entity_poly.entity_id
_entity_poly.type
_entity_poly.pdbx_seq_one_letter_code
_entity_poly.pdbx_strand_id
1 'polypeptide(L)'
;GLIYFQTLYVKNYRTFCVYIHTYIHTYIHTYIHTYIHTYIHTYIHTYIHTYIHTYIHTYIHTYIHTYIHTYIHTYIHTYIHTYIHTYIHTYIHTYIHTYIHTYIHTYIHTYIHTYIHTYIHTYIHTYIHTYIHTYIHTYIHTYIHTYIHTYIHTYIHTYIHTYIHTYIHTYIHTYIHTYIHTYIHTYIH
;
A
#
# COMPACT_ATOMS: atom_id res chain seq x y z
N GLY A 1 -10.39 -39.30 -128.43
CA GLY A 1 -10.85 -40.16 -127.32
C GLY A 1 -9.87 -40.15 -126.16
N LEU A 2 -8.71 -40.79 -126.31
CA LEU A 2 -7.71 -41.00 -125.24
C LEU A 2 -7.15 -39.71 -124.59
N ILE A 3 -6.76 -38.70 -125.36
CA ILE A 3 -6.15 -37.46 -124.83
C ILE A 3 -7.15 -36.65 -123.95
N TYR A 4 -8.44 -36.67 -124.29
CA TYR A 4 -9.48 -35.99 -123.52
C TYR A 4 -9.75 -36.72 -122.19
N PHE A 5 -9.78 -38.06 -122.22
CA PHE A 5 -9.88 -38.86 -121.00
C PHE A 5 -8.67 -38.68 -120.08
N GLN A 6 -7.46 -38.62 -120.63
CA GLN A 6 -6.23 -38.47 -119.86
C GLN A 6 -6.10 -37.08 -119.23
N THR A 7 -6.50 -36.03 -119.93
CA THR A 7 -6.54 -34.66 -119.37
C THR A 7 -7.62 -34.50 -118.30
N LEU A 8 -8.82 -35.08 -118.48
CA LEU A 8 -9.85 -35.12 -117.43
C LEU A 8 -9.39 -35.90 -116.21
N TYR A 9 -8.70 -37.04 -116.41
CA TYR A 9 -8.18 -37.86 -115.32
C TYR A 9 -7.12 -37.11 -114.51
N VAL A 10 -6.16 -36.47 -115.17
CA VAL A 10 -5.12 -35.66 -114.51
C VAL A 10 -5.73 -34.45 -113.79
N LYS A 11 -6.73 -33.79 -114.38
CA LYS A 11 -7.42 -32.63 -113.75
C LYS A 11 -8.20 -33.06 -112.51
N ASN A 12 -8.93 -34.19 -112.58
CA ASN A 12 -9.63 -34.78 -111.43
C ASN A 12 -8.66 -35.18 -110.32
N TYR A 13 -7.53 -35.82 -110.69
CA TYR A 13 -6.50 -36.20 -109.73
C TYR A 13 -5.91 -34.99 -109.03
N ARG A 14 -5.65 -33.90 -109.77
CA ARG A 14 -5.10 -32.67 -109.21
C ARG A 14 -6.08 -31.97 -108.27
N THR A 15 -7.37 -31.89 -108.62
CA THR A 15 -8.40 -31.35 -107.71
C THR A 15 -8.59 -32.23 -106.48
N PHE A 16 -8.56 -33.55 -106.63
CA PHE A 16 -8.65 -34.48 -105.52
C PHE A 16 -7.44 -34.35 -104.57
N CYS A 17 -6.24 -34.20 -105.13
CA CYS A 17 -5.02 -34.01 -104.36
C CYS A 17 -5.01 -32.66 -103.62
N VAL A 18 -5.47 -31.58 -104.26
CA VAL A 18 -5.61 -30.27 -103.62
C VAL A 18 -6.67 -30.33 -102.51
N TYR A 19 -7.81 -30.99 -102.72
CA TYR A 19 -8.85 -31.16 -101.72
C TYR A 19 -8.36 -31.96 -100.50
N ILE A 20 -7.64 -33.07 -100.74
CA ILE A 20 -7.01 -33.83 -99.65
C ILE A 20 -5.99 -32.97 -98.92
N HIS A 21 -5.15 -32.22 -99.63
CA HIS A 21 -4.14 -31.36 -99.00
C HIS A 21 -4.77 -30.25 -98.16
N THR A 22 -5.79 -29.55 -98.67
CA THR A 22 -6.47 -28.50 -97.91
C THR A 22 -7.27 -29.06 -96.76
N TYR A 23 -7.94 -30.21 -96.92
CA TYR A 23 -8.66 -30.87 -95.84
C TYR A 23 -7.72 -31.34 -94.74
N ILE A 24 -6.61 -32.01 -95.09
CA ILE A 24 -5.60 -32.45 -94.12
C ILE A 24 -4.95 -31.24 -93.46
N HIS A 25 -4.54 -30.21 -94.21
CA HIS A 25 -3.92 -29.03 -93.65
C HIS A 25 -4.87 -28.28 -92.72
N THR A 26 -6.11 -28.04 -93.11
CA THR A 26 -7.09 -27.35 -92.27
C THR A 26 -7.46 -28.18 -91.05
N TYR A 27 -7.70 -29.49 -91.20
CA TYR A 27 -8.04 -30.36 -90.09
C TYR A 27 -6.87 -30.48 -89.10
N ILE A 28 -5.67 -30.77 -89.58
CA ILE A 28 -4.47 -30.86 -88.72
C ILE A 28 -4.17 -29.51 -88.10
N HIS A 29 -4.13 -28.43 -88.87
CA HIS A 29 -3.82 -27.10 -88.33
C HIS A 29 -4.87 -26.68 -87.31
N THR A 30 -6.16 -26.74 -87.63
CA THR A 30 -7.21 -26.34 -86.67
C THR A 30 -7.24 -27.24 -85.46
N TYR A 31 -7.21 -28.56 -85.62
CA TYR A 31 -7.27 -29.48 -84.50
C TYR A 31 -6.04 -29.36 -83.60
N ILE A 32 -4.83 -29.40 -84.17
CA ILE A 32 -3.59 -29.29 -83.40
C ILE A 32 -3.47 -27.89 -82.80
N HIS A 33 -3.68 -26.83 -83.57
CA HIS A 33 -3.56 -25.47 -83.04
C HIS A 33 -4.60 -25.21 -81.95
N THR A 34 -5.87 -25.52 -82.18
CA THR A 34 -6.91 -25.27 -81.17
C THR A 34 -6.70 -26.16 -79.95
N TYR A 35 -6.42 -27.45 -80.12
CA TYR A 35 -6.22 -28.36 -78.99
C TYR A 35 -4.98 -27.98 -78.18
N ILE A 36 -3.83 -27.79 -78.83
CA ILE A 36 -2.59 -27.42 -78.14
C ILE A 36 -2.74 -26.03 -77.52
N HIS A 37 -3.22 -25.03 -78.27
CA HIS A 37 -3.35 -23.67 -77.74
C HIS A 37 -4.34 -23.63 -76.58
N THR A 38 -5.54 -24.21 -76.74
CA THR A 38 -6.53 -24.18 -75.65
C THR A 38 -6.08 -25.01 -74.46
N TYR A 39 -5.55 -26.22 -74.66
CA TYR A 39 -5.10 -27.06 -73.56
C TYR A 39 -3.92 -26.45 -72.82
N ILE A 40 -2.87 -26.02 -73.54
CA ILE A 40 -1.70 -25.40 -72.91
C ILE A 40 -2.08 -24.08 -72.26
N HIS A 41 -2.80 -23.19 -72.96
CA HIS A 41 -3.19 -21.90 -72.40
C HIS A 41 -4.09 -22.09 -71.19
N THR A 42 -5.14 -22.92 -71.26
CA THR A 42 -6.03 -23.12 -70.12
C THR A 42 -5.32 -23.82 -68.98
N TYR A 43 -4.53 -24.86 -69.22
CA TYR A 43 -3.81 -25.58 -68.18
C TYR A 43 -2.76 -24.69 -67.51
N ILE A 44 -1.90 -24.03 -68.28
CA ILE A 44 -0.88 -23.12 -67.74
C ILE A 44 -1.54 -21.96 -67.02
N HIS A 45 -2.51 -21.28 -67.65
CA HIS A 45 -3.17 -20.13 -67.04
C HIS A 45 -3.90 -20.54 -65.76
N THR A 46 -4.73 -21.58 -65.80
CA THR A 46 -5.48 -22.01 -64.62
C THR A 46 -4.54 -22.53 -63.55
N TYR A 47 -3.58 -23.39 -63.86
CA TYR A 47 -2.68 -23.95 -62.87
C TYR A 47 -1.78 -22.88 -62.26
N ILE A 48 -1.11 -22.06 -63.06
CA ILE A 48 -0.25 -21.00 -62.54
C ILE A 48 -1.07 -19.97 -61.79
N HIS A 49 -2.18 -19.48 -62.36
CA HIS A 49 -2.99 -18.47 -61.68
C HIS A 49 -3.58 -19.02 -60.39
N THR A 50 -4.19 -20.20 -60.40
CA THR A 50 -4.78 -20.77 -59.17
C THR A 50 -3.69 -21.11 -58.16
N TYR A 51 -2.60 -21.76 -58.55
CA TYR A 51 -1.55 -22.14 -57.62
C TYR A 51 -0.85 -20.92 -57.02
N ILE A 52 -0.42 -19.97 -57.86
CA ILE A 52 0.25 -18.75 -57.38
C ILE A 52 -0.73 -17.92 -56.56
N HIS A 53 -1.94 -17.65 -57.06
CA HIS A 53 -2.90 -16.83 -56.35
C HIS A 53 -3.30 -17.49 -55.02
N THR A 54 -3.70 -18.77 -55.03
CA THR A 54 -4.12 -19.43 -53.79
C THR A 54 -2.96 -19.59 -52.84
N TYR A 55 -1.79 -20.05 -53.27
CA TYR A 55 -0.66 -20.28 -52.39
C TYR A 55 -0.13 -18.97 -51.82
N ILE A 56 0.14 -17.96 -52.65
CA ILE A 56 0.64 -16.67 -52.18
C ILE A 56 -0.41 -15.97 -51.33
N HIS A 57 -1.65 -15.88 -51.79
CA HIS A 57 -2.69 -15.20 -51.03
C HIS A 57 -2.96 -15.90 -49.70
N THR A 58 -3.14 -17.23 -49.69
CA THR A 58 -3.41 -17.95 -48.44
C THR A 58 -2.21 -17.92 -47.53
N TYR A 59 -0.99 -18.15 -48.02
CA TYR A 59 0.21 -18.15 -47.18
C TYR A 59 0.48 -16.76 -46.61
N ILE A 60 0.50 -15.71 -47.45
CA ILE A 60 0.74 -14.35 -46.98
C ILE A 60 -0.40 -13.91 -46.04
N HIS A 61 -1.66 -14.09 -46.44
CA HIS A 61 -2.77 -13.66 -45.60
C HIS A 61 -2.79 -14.43 -44.28
N THR A 62 -2.71 -15.75 -44.29
CA THR A 62 -2.75 -16.54 -43.06
C THR A 62 -1.53 -16.28 -42.20
N TYR A 63 -0.32 -16.29 -42.76
CA TYR A 63 0.90 -16.08 -41.98
C TYR A 63 0.96 -14.68 -41.40
N ILE A 64 0.75 -13.64 -42.23
CA ILE A 64 0.79 -12.25 -41.75
C ILE A 64 -0.35 -12.01 -40.77
N HIS A 65 -1.59 -12.39 -41.10
CA HIS A 65 -2.72 -12.16 -40.21
C HIS A 65 -2.55 -12.91 -38.89
N THR A 66 -2.23 -14.20 -38.92
CA THR A 66 -2.06 -14.97 -37.69
C THR A 66 -0.87 -14.48 -36.89
N TYR A 67 0.29 -14.23 -37.51
CA TYR A 67 1.47 -13.78 -36.80
C TYR A 67 1.28 -12.38 -36.21
N ILE A 68 0.81 -11.42 -37.00
CA ILE A 68 0.56 -10.06 -36.51
C ILE A 68 -0.53 -10.07 -35.46
N HIS A 69 -1.66 -10.73 -35.71
CA HIS A 69 -2.76 -10.74 -34.75
C HIS A 69 -2.34 -11.44 -33.46
N THR A 70 -1.72 -12.62 -33.53
CA THR A 70 -1.29 -13.33 -32.32
C THR A 70 -0.20 -12.56 -31.59
N TYR A 71 0.82 -12.05 -32.27
CA TYR A 71 1.90 -11.30 -31.64
C TYR A 71 1.40 -10.01 -31.01
N ILE A 72 0.64 -9.20 -31.75
CA ILE A 72 0.08 -7.94 -31.22
C ILE A 72 -0.90 -8.25 -30.09
N HIS A 73 -1.83 -9.18 -30.27
CA HIS A 73 -2.81 -9.49 -29.23
C HIS A 73 -2.12 -10.04 -27.99
N THR A 74 -1.21 -11.01 -28.13
CA THR A 74 -0.50 -11.58 -26.97
C THR A 74 0.35 -10.51 -26.32
N TYR A 75 1.19 -9.78 -27.05
CA TYR A 75 2.06 -8.77 -26.48
C TYR A 75 1.29 -7.65 -25.78
N ILE A 76 0.28 -7.08 -26.45
CA ILE A 76 -0.56 -6.02 -25.86
C ILE A 76 -1.32 -6.57 -24.66
N HIS A 77 -1.99 -7.72 -24.80
CA HIS A 77 -2.76 -8.29 -23.69
C HIS A 77 -1.87 -8.63 -22.52
N THR A 78 -0.76 -9.35 -22.73
CA THR A 78 0.15 -9.70 -21.64
C THR A 78 0.76 -8.46 -21.04
N TYR A 79 1.31 -7.54 -21.84
CA TYR A 79 1.99 -6.36 -21.32
C TYR A 79 1.03 -5.46 -20.55
N ILE A 80 -0.12 -5.11 -21.13
CA ILE A 80 -1.13 -4.27 -20.49
C ILE A 80 -1.68 -4.99 -19.25
N HIS A 81 -2.09 -6.25 -19.36
CA HIS A 81 -2.64 -6.98 -18.23
C HIS A 81 -1.61 -7.11 -17.12
N THR A 82 -0.38 -7.54 -17.41
CA THR A 82 0.67 -7.66 -16.39
C THR A 82 0.98 -6.31 -15.80
N TYR A 83 1.19 -5.27 -16.61
CA TYR A 83 1.58 -3.95 -16.10
C TYR A 83 0.49 -3.33 -15.25
N ILE A 84 -0.76 -3.32 -15.73
CA ILE A 84 -1.91 -2.80 -15.00
C ILE A 84 -2.12 -3.62 -13.73
N HIS A 85 -2.16 -4.95 -13.83
CA HIS A 85 -2.38 -5.80 -12.68
C HIS A 85 -1.28 -5.63 -11.64
N THR A 86 -0.01 -5.71 -12.05
CA THR A 86 1.11 -5.54 -11.12
C THR A 86 1.09 -4.14 -10.53
N TYR A 87 0.97 -3.09 -11.34
CA TYR A 87 1.04 -1.72 -10.87
C TYR A 87 -0.11 -1.39 -9.93
N ILE A 88 -1.35 -1.70 -10.32
CA ILE A 88 -2.53 -1.46 -9.49
C ILE A 88 -2.45 -2.31 -8.23
N HIS A 89 -2.18 -3.61 -8.35
CA HIS A 89 -2.12 -4.48 -7.19
C HIS A 89 -1.01 -4.04 -6.23
N THR A 90 0.21 -3.80 -6.72
CA THR A 90 1.31 -3.36 -5.86
C THR A 90 1.00 -2.01 -5.26
N TYR A 91 0.57 -1.03 -6.06
CA TYR A 91 0.32 0.33 -5.56
C TYR A 91 -0.79 0.34 -4.52
N ILE A 92 -1.94 -0.26 -4.82
CA ILE A 92 -3.08 -0.33 -3.90
C ILE A 92 -2.69 -1.13 -2.67
N HIS A 93 -2.09 -2.32 -2.81
CA HIS A 93 -1.71 -3.13 -1.67
C HIS A 93 -0.68 -2.39 -0.80
N THR A 94 0.39 -1.84 -1.38
CA THR A 94 1.40 -1.12 -0.61
C THR A 94 0.82 0.12 0.02
N TYR A 95 0.03 0.92 -0.71
CA TYR A 95 -0.52 2.17 -0.18
C TYR A 95 -1.52 1.88 0.94
N ILE A 96 -2.49 0.99 0.72
CA ILE A 96 -3.48 0.64 1.72
C ILE A 96 -2.81 -0.02 2.92
N HIS A 97 -1.94 -1.01 2.71
CA HIS A 97 -1.28 -1.70 3.80
C HIS A 97 -0.40 -0.73 4.60
N THR A 98 0.45 0.06 3.94
CA THR A 98 1.31 1.02 4.65
C THR A 98 0.51 2.10 5.33
N TYR A 99 -0.48 2.71 4.67
CA TYR A 99 -1.31 3.75 5.26
C TYR A 99 -2.11 3.22 6.45
N ILE A 100 -2.83 2.12 6.30
CA ILE A 100 -3.62 1.53 7.39
C ILE A 100 -2.70 1.08 8.51
N HIS A 101 -1.63 0.34 8.22
CA HIS A 101 -0.72 -0.14 9.25
C HIS A 101 -0.06 1.03 9.97
N THR A 102 0.49 2.01 9.27
CA THR A 102 1.12 3.17 9.90
C THR A 102 0.12 4.00 10.67
N TYR A 103 -1.04 4.32 10.11
CA TYR A 103 -2.06 5.12 10.78
C TYR A 103 -2.59 4.41 12.03
N ILE A 104 -3.00 3.14 11.91
CA ILE A 104 -3.51 2.38 13.05
C ILE A 104 -2.41 2.18 14.09
N HIS A 105 -1.22 1.74 13.68
CA HIS A 105 -0.12 1.52 14.63
C HIS A 105 0.27 2.82 15.32
N THR A 106 0.48 3.91 14.58
CA THR A 106 0.86 5.19 15.19
C THR A 106 -0.26 5.75 16.05
N TYR A 107 -1.51 5.75 15.59
CA TYR A 107 -2.64 6.26 16.35
C TYR A 107 -2.87 5.45 17.62
N ILE A 108 -2.94 4.12 17.53
CA ILE A 108 -3.16 3.25 18.69
C ILE A 108 -1.96 3.34 19.63
N HIS A 109 -0.73 3.23 19.12
CA HIS A 109 0.46 3.29 19.96
C HIS A 109 0.56 4.66 20.65
N THR A 110 0.43 5.75 19.91
CA THR A 110 0.51 7.10 20.51
C THR A 110 -0.64 7.34 21.47
N TYR A 111 -1.88 7.03 21.11
CA TYR A 111 -3.03 7.24 21.98
C TYR A 111 -2.95 6.40 23.25
N ILE A 112 -2.72 5.10 23.13
CA ILE A 112 -2.59 4.21 24.29
C ILE A 112 -1.38 4.60 25.13
N HIS A 113 -0.20 4.77 24.51
CA HIS A 113 1.00 5.12 25.25
C HIS A 113 0.84 6.47 25.94
N THR A 114 0.41 7.52 25.24
CA THR A 114 0.24 8.84 25.84
C THR A 114 -0.85 8.83 26.90
N TYR A 115 -2.02 8.25 26.62
CA TYR A 115 -3.13 8.23 27.59
C TYR A 115 -2.76 7.42 28.82
N ILE A 116 -2.29 6.18 28.67
CA ILE A 116 -1.92 5.33 29.80
C ILE A 116 -0.73 5.92 30.54
N HIS A 117 0.34 6.31 29.85
CA HIS A 117 1.51 6.88 30.51
C HIS A 117 1.16 8.18 31.24
N THR A 118 0.47 9.12 30.59
CA THR A 118 0.10 10.38 31.24
C THR A 118 -0.89 10.15 32.36
N TYR A 119 -1.93 9.34 32.17
CA TYR A 119 -2.92 9.09 33.22
C TYR A 119 -2.32 8.37 34.41
N ILE A 120 -1.59 7.27 34.20
CA ILE A 120 -0.95 6.52 35.28
C ILE A 120 0.12 7.38 35.94
N HIS A 121 1.00 8.01 35.17
CA HIS A 121 2.07 8.83 35.76
C HIS A 121 1.47 10.01 36.52
N THR A 122 0.52 10.76 35.97
CA THR A 122 -0.09 11.89 36.68
C THR A 122 -0.88 11.40 37.88
N TYR A 123 -1.71 10.37 37.77
CA TYR A 123 -2.51 9.87 38.88
C TYR A 123 -1.61 9.33 40.00
N ILE A 124 -0.67 8.44 39.69
CA ILE A 124 0.24 7.87 40.69
C ILE A 124 1.12 8.98 41.28
N HIS A 125 1.74 9.82 40.46
CA HIS A 125 2.60 10.88 40.96
C HIS A 125 1.81 11.87 41.81
N THR A 126 0.66 12.36 41.35
CA THR A 126 -0.14 13.31 42.13
C THR A 126 -0.69 12.65 43.38
N TYR A 127 -1.26 11.45 43.31
CA TYR A 127 -1.82 10.78 44.48
C TYR A 127 -0.74 10.46 45.50
N ILE A 128 0.35 9.80 45.10
CA ILE A 128 1.44 9.46 46.01
C ILE A 128 2.10 10.72 46.54
N HIS A 129 2.49 11.66 45.68
CA HIS A 129 3.17 12.87 46.13
C HIS A 129 2.25 13.68 47.03
N THR A 130 1.00 13.95 46.64
CA THR A 130 0.10 14.74 47.51
C THR A 130 -0.22 13.99 48.79
N TYR A 131 -0.58 12.71 48.74
CA TYR A 131 -0.95 11.97 49.95
C TYR A 131 0.24 11.83 50.89
N ILE A 132 1.39 11.35 50.41
CA ILE A 132 2.59 11.17 51.25
C ILE A 132 3.09 12.53 51.73
N HIS A 133 3.27 13.50 50.84
CA HIS A 133 3.77 14.81 51.24
C HIS A 133 2.81 15.47 52.23
N THR A 134 1.51 15.56 51.93
CA THR A 134 0.57 16.22 52.84
C THR A 134 0.42 15.45 54.13
N TYR A 135 0.24 14.13 54.10
CA TYR A 135 0.06 13.34 55.32
C TYR A 135 1.31 13.36 56.19
N ILE A 136 2.49 13.05 55.64
CA ILE A 136 3.73 13.03 56.42
C ILE A 136 4.08 14.44 56.88
N HIS A 137 4.06 15.44 55.98
CA HIS A 137 4.39 16.80 56.37
C HIS A 137 3.42 17.33 57.42
N THR A 138 2.11 17.19 57.22
CA THR A 138 1.12 17.68 58.20
C THR A 138 1.21 16.89 59.50
N TYR A 139 1.32 15.57 59.47
CA TYR A 139 1.42 14.77 60.69
C TYR A 139 2.69 15.06 61.46
N ILE A 140 3.86 15.05 60.80
CA ILE A 140 5.14 15.36 61.46
C ILE A 140 5.15 16.80 61.93
N HIS A 141 4.78 17.76 61.08
CA HIS A 141 4.75 19.17 61.47
C HIS A 141 3.80 19.39 62.63
N THR A 142 2.55 18.92 62.55
CA THR A 142 1.58 19.11 63.64
C THR A 142 2.00 18.37 64.89
N TYR A 143 2.43 17.11 64.82
CA TYR A 143 2.85 16.36 65.99
C TYR A 143 4.08 16.97 66.65
N ILE A 144 5.14 17.23 65.89
CA ILE A 144 6.37 17.83 66.42
C ILE A 144 6.09 19.25 66.93
N HIS A 145 5.44 20.09 66.13
CA HIS A 145 5.15 21.46 66.54
C HIS A 145 4.25 21.47 67.77
N THR A 146 3.13 20.74 67.78
CA THR A 146 2.23 20.74 68.93
C THR A 146 2.90 20.10 70.14
N TYR A 147 3.56 18.95 70.01
CA TYR A 147 4.20 18.29 71.15
C TYR A 147 5.34 19.12 71.72
N ILE A 148 6.28 19.58 70.88
CA ILE A 148 7.41 20.39 71.35
C ILE A 148 6.91 21.73 71.86
N HIS A 149 6.06 22.44 71.12
CA HIS A 149 5.55 23.73 71.56
C HIS A 149 4.76 23.58 72.85
N THR A 150 3.79 22.66 72.93
CA THR A 150 3.00 22.49 74.16
C THR A 150 3.87 22.00 75.31
N TYR A 151 4.74 21.01 75.12
CA TYR A 151 5.58 20.50 76.19
C TYR A 151 6.57 21.56 76.68
N ILE A 152 7.34 22.18 75.79
CA ILE A 152 8.30 23.22 76.17
C ILE A 152 7.58 24.44 76.74
N HIS A 153 6.55 24.95 76.05
CA HIS A 153 5.82 26.11 76.54
C HIS A 153 5.16 25.82 77.87
N THR A 154 4.40 24.73 78.01
CA THR A 154 3.73 24.42 79.29
C THR A 154 4.75 24.11 80.36
N TYR A 155 5.77 23.29 80.12
CA TYR A 155 6.76 22.94 81.13
C TYR A 155 7.56 24.16 81.57
N ILE A 156 8.16 24.91 80.62
CA ILE A 156 8.96 26.09 80.96
C ILE A 156 8.08 27.16 81.57
N HIS A 157 6.93 27.50 80.95
CA HIS A 157 6.05 28.52 81.48
C HIS A 157 5.53 28.12 82.86
N THR A 158 4.99 26.92 83.04
CA THR A 158 4.47 26.51 84.35
C THR A 158 5.58 26.37 85.38
N TYR A 159 6.72 25.76 85.04
CA TYR A 159 7.82 25.61 85.99
C TYR A 159 8.42 26.96 86.38
N ILE A 160 8.79 27.80 85.41
CA ILE A 160 9.36 29.12 85.70
C ILE A 160 8.32 29.99 86.39
N HIS A 161 7.09 30.08 85.88
CA HIS A 161 6.07 30.91 86.49
C HIS A 161 5.74 30.40 87.89
N THR A 162 5.47 29.12 88.10
CA THR A 162 5.14 28.62 89.43
C THR A 162 6.33 28.72 90.36
N TYR A 163 7.53 28.34 89.96
CA TYR A 163 8.71 28.41 90.82
C TYR A 163 9.05 29.85 91.18
N ILE A 164 9.19 30.74 90.20
CA ILE A 164 9.51 32.15 90.45
C ILE A 164 8.38 32.83 91.22
N HIS A 165 7.12 32.67 90.78
CA HIS A 165 6.00 33.30 91.46
C HIS A 165 5.86 32.76 92.88
N THR A 166 5.85 31.45 93.09
CA THR A 166 5.74 30.90 94.45
C THR A 166 6.94 31.24 95.29
N TYR A 167 8.18 31.10 94.79
CA TYR A 167 9.37 31.41 95.56
C TYR A 167 9.44 32.90 95.91
N ILE A 168 9.32 33.80 94.93
CA ILE A 168 9.36 35.24 95.20
C ILE A 168 8.18 35.65 96.07
N HIS A 169 6.95 35.25 95.72
CA HIS A 169 5.78 35.63 96.50
C HIS A 169 5.85 35.07 97.92
N THR A 170 6.14 33.78 98.11
CA THR A 170 6.23 33.22 99.46
C THR A 170 7.41 33.77 100.21
N TYR A 171 8.60 33.88 99.61
CA TYR A 171 9.77 34.42 100.30
C TYR A 171 9.58 35.88 100.67
N ILE A 172 9.19 36.75 99.73
CA ILE A 172 8.95 38.17 100.02
C ILE A 172 7.79 38.33 101.00
N HIS A 173 6.65 37.67 100.75
CA HIS A 173 5.49 37.80 101.63
C HIS A 173 5.80 37.27 103.02
N THR A 174 6.35 36.07 103.16
CA THR A 174 6.67 35.51 104.49
C THR A 174 7.79 36.30 105.15
N TYR A 175 8.89 36.60 104.47
CA TYR A 175 10.01 37.33 105.06
C TYR A 175 9.60 38.75 105.47
N ILE A 176 8.99 39.52 104.58
CA ILE A 176 8.55 40.88 104.91
C ILE A 176 7.45 40.84 105.97
N HIS A 177 6.43 39.99 105.82
CA HIS A 177 5.35 39.93 106.81
C HIS A 177 5.84 39.48 108.17
N THR A 178 6.64 38.41 108.25
CA THR A 178 7.19 37.92 109.53
C THR A 178 8.19 38.90 110.11
N TYR A 179 9.10 39.46 109.32
CA TYR A 179 10.09 40.43 109.79
C TYR A 179 9.41 41.71 110.28
N ILE A 180 8.49 42.29 109.50
CA ILE A 180 7.75 43.48 109.93
C ILE A 180 6.88 43.15 111.15
N HIS A 181 6.15 42.05 111.13
CA HIS A 181 5.28 41.67 112.26
C HIS A 181 6.10 41.41 113.53
N THR A 182 7.20 40.68 113.45
CA THR A 182 8.09 40.44 114.60
C THR A 182 8.75 41.73 115.04
N TYR A 183 9.33 42.52 114.13
CA TYR A 183 9.97 43.79 114.46
C TYR A 183 9.01 44.76 115.15
N ILE A 184 7.81 44.97 114.60
CA ILE A 184 6.77 45.79 115.24
C ILE A 184 6.39 45.21 116.61
N HIS A 185 6.16 43.90 116.72
CA HIS A 185 5.78 43.27 117.98
C HIS A 185 6.88 43.29 119.05
N THR A 186 8.16 43.31 118.66
CA THR A 186 9.30 43.30 119.61
C THR A 186 9.85 44.68 119.96
N TYR A 187 9.69 45.68 119.09
CA TYR A 187 10.30 47.01 119.27
C TYR A 187 9.29 48.15 119.40
N ILE A 188 8.04 47.96 118.98
CA ILE A 188 7.00 49.00 119.03
C ILE A 188 5.92 48.67 120.09
N HIS A 189 5.82 47.42 120.51
CA HIS A 189 5.05 47.00 121.69
C HIS A 189 6.00 46.68 122.86
#